data_AF-A0A496L5Z8-F1
#
_entry.id   AF-A0A496L5Z8-F1
#
_cell.length_a   1.000
_cell.length_b   1.000
_cell.length_c   1.000
_cell.angle_alpha   90.00
_cell.angle_beta   90.00
_cell.angle_gamma   90.00
#
_symmetry.space_group_name_H-M   'P 1'
#
loop_
_entity.id
_entity.type
_entity.pdbx_description
1 polymer ?
#
loop_
_entity_poly.entity_id
_entity_poly.type
_entity_poly.pdbx_seq_one_letter_code
_entity_poly.pdbx_strand_id
1 'polypeptide(L)'
;MNFLAEKIEKLLLNNECVIIHSFGGFIKNDKSATIVADNITPPMVEVSFNSMLRHDDGLLCSLIADENNISYKAATQVVNKHLENLRSVLL
;
A
#
# COMPACT_ATOMS: atom_id res chain seq x y z
N MET A 1 -5.39 -14.06 6.56
CA MET A 1 -4.63 -12.82 6.85
C MET A 1 -3.70 -12.57 5.69
N ASN A 2 -3.83 -11.41 5.04
CA ASN A 2 -3.02 -11.04 3.87
C ASN A 2 -1.82 -10.24 4.38
N PHE A 3 -0.67 -10.91 4.55
CA PHE A 3 0.57 -10.35 5.11
C PHE A 3 0.94 -8.95 4.59
N LEU A 4 0.84 -8.74 3.27
CA LEU A 4 1.16 -7.43 2.67
C LEU A 4 0.08 -6.37 2.93
N ALA A 5 -1.19 -6.75 2.91
CA ALA A 5 -2.31 -5.81 3.05
C ALA A 5 -2.28 -5.10 4.41
N GLU A 6 -2.06 -5.85 5.49
CA GLU A 6 -1.99 -5.31 6.85
C GLU A 6 -0.85 -4.28 7.02
N LYS A 7 0.27 -4.47 6.32
CA LYS A 7 1.41 -3.55 6.34
C LYS A 7 1.16 -2.31 5.50
N ILE A 8 0.54 -2.47 4.33
CA ILE A 8 0.12 -1.35 3.48
C ILE A 8 -0.89 -0.48 4.23
N GLU A 9 -1.90 -1.08 4.85
CA GLU A 9 -2.88 -0.37 5.68
C GLU A 9 -2.21 0.40 6.81
N LYS A 10 -1.32 -0.24 7.57
CA LYS A 10 -0.55 0.40 8.65
C LYS A 10 0.27 1.59 8.16
N LEU A 11 0.88 1.49 6.99
CA LEU A 11 1.66 2.58 6.40
C LEU A 11 0.77 3.73 5.92
N LEU A 12 -0.38 3.45 5.30
CA LEU A 12 -1.32 4.47 4.82
C LEU A 12 -2.01 5.26 5.94
N LEU A 13 -1.95 4.79 7.19
CA LEU A 13 -2.39 5.59 8.34
C LEU A 13 -1.54 6.84 8.55
N ASN A 14 -0.26 6.81 8.18
CA ASN A 14 0.70 7.88 8.43
C ASN A 14 1.34 8.46 7.15
N ASN A 15 1.02 7.90 5.99
CA ASN A 15 1.60 8.29 4.70
C ASN A 15 0.50 8.48 3.65
N GLU A 16 0.67 9.44 2.75
CA GLU A 16 -0.28 9.68 1.65
C GLU A 16 -0.19 8.62 0.55
N CYS A 17 0.95 7.93 0.42
CA CYS A 17 1.10 6.83 -0.51
C CYS A 17 2.07 5.75 0.01
N VAL A 18 1.93 4.56 -0.56
CA VAL A 18 2.85 3.42 -0.37
C VAL A 18 3.12 2.81 -1.73
N ILE A 19 4.37 2.84 -2.18
CA ILE A 19 4.77 2.34 -3.49
C ILE A 19 5.58 1.06 -3.36
N ILE A 20 5.18 0.06 -4.13
CA ILE A 20 5.79 -1.26 -4.15
C ILE A 20 6.48 -1.44 -5.49
N HIS A 21 7.81 -1.58 -5.44
CA HIS A 21 8.62 -1.68 -6.65
C HIS A 21 8.11 -2.80 -7.58
N SER A 22 8.01 -2.50 -8.88
CA SER A 22 7.52 -3.42 -9.91
C SER A 22 6.09 -3.95 -9.72
N PHE A 23 5.30 -3.36 -8.81
CA PHE A 23 3.89 -3.69 -8.62
C PHE A 23 2.98 -2.48 -8.88
N GLY A 24 3.23 -1.37 -8.20
CA GLY A 24 2.42 -0.16 -8.28
C GLY A 24 2.38 0.59 -6.94
N GLY A 25 1.57 1.63 -6.86
CA GLY A 25 1.42 2.43 -5.64
C GLY A 25 -0.03 2.53 -5.18
N PHE A 26 -0.22 2.47 -3.86
CA PHE A 26 -1.46 2.78 -3.18
C PHE A 26 -1.44 4.24 -2.74
N ILE A 27 -2.51 4.96 -3.02
CA ILE A 27 -2.63 6.40 -2.77
C ILE A 27 -3.85 6.62 -1.90
N LYS A 28 -3.65 7.37 -0.82
CA LYS A 28 -4.70 7.85 0.06
C LYS A 28 -5.31 9.12 -0.53
N ASN A 29 -6.61 9.10 -0.76
CA ASN A 29 -7.38 10.23 -1.25
C ASN A 29 -8.38 10.66 -0.19
N ASP A 30 -8.05 11.72 0.54
CA ASP A 30 -8.96 12.31 1.52
C ASP A 30 -10.10 13.04 0.80
N LYS A 31 -11.33 12.60 1.06
CA LYS A 31 -12.55 13.20 0.52
C LYS A 31 -13.23 13.98 1.63
N SER A 32 -13.33 15.29 1.45
CA SER A 32 -14.11 16.15 2.33
C SER A 32 -15.59 15.77 2.30
N ALA A 33 -16.29 16.09 3.38
CA ALA A 33 -17.74 15.97 3.42
C ALA A 33 -18.38 16.77 2.27
N THR A 34 -19.40 16.21 1.65
CA THR A 34 -20.16 16.90 0.59
C THR A 34 -21.65 16.88 0.92
N ILE A 35 -22.33 17.96 0.56
CA ILE A 35 -23.78 18.08 0.69
C ILE A 35 -24.31 18.34 -0.72
N VAL A 36 -25.18 17.46 -1.21
CA VAL A 36 -25.79 17.56 -2.53
C VAL A 36 -27.29 17.36 -2.38
N ALA A 37 -28.07 18.42 -2.62
CA ALA A 37 -29.49 18.48 -2.27
C ALA A 37 -29.71 18.08 -0.80
N ASP A 38 -30.52 17.05 -0.55
CA ASP A 38 -30.82 16.54 0.79
C ASP A 38 -29.89 15.38 1.23
N ASN A 39 -28.83 15.09 0.47
CA ASN A 39 -27.88 14.03 0.80
C ASN A 39 -26.59 14.60 1.39
N ILE A 40 -26.19 14.06 2.53
CA ILE A 40 -24.93 14.36 3.20
C ILE A 40 -24.02 13.15 3.05
N THR A 41 -22.85 13.35 2.42
CA THR A 41 -21.77 12.36 2.40
C THR A 41 -20.75 12.76 3.47
N PRO A 42 -20.47 11.91 4.48
CA PRO A 42 -19.47 12.21 5.48
C PRO A 42 -18.05 12.26 4.86
N PRO A 43 -17.07 12.89 5.55
CA PRO A 43 -15.70 12.83 5.10
C PRO A 43 -15.23 11.38 5.13
N MET A 44 -14.47 10.97 4.12
CA MET A 44 -13.96 9.60 4.01
C MET A 44 -12.56 9.58 3.41
N VAL A 45 -11.89 8.46 3.60
CA VAL A 45 -10.62 8.17 2.95
C VAL A 45 -10.86 7.11 1.90
N GLU A 46 -10.52 7.42 0.65
CA GLU A 46 -10.50 6.45 -0.43
C GLU A 46 -9.07 5.99 -0.68
N VAL A 47 -8.86 4.68 -0.85
CA VAL A 47 -7.56 4.14 -1.24
C VAL A 47 -7.63 3.71 -2.70
N SER A 48 -6.80 4.32 -3.54
CA SER A 48 -6.72 4.01 -4.96
C SER A 48 -5.41 3.33 -5.29
N PHE A 49 -5.41 2.46 -6.30
CA PHE A 49 -4.19 1.80 -6.78
C PHE A 49 -3.80 2.31 -8.17
N ASN A 50 -2.51 2.60 -8.36
CA ASN A 50 -1.95 2.98 -9.64
C ASN A 50 -0.72 2.12 -9.97
N SER A 51 -0.85 1.23 -10.96
CA SER A 51 0.22 0.34 -11.42
C SER A 51 1.37 1.05 -12.15
N MET A 52 1.18 2.30 -12.58
CA MET A 52 2.22 3.10 -13.24
C MET A 52 3.17 3.77 -12.26
N LEU A 53 2.84 3.78 -10.96
CA LEU A 53 3.77 4.24 -9.92
C LEU A 53 4.86 3.19 -9.72
N ARG A 54 6.04 3.49 -10.28
CA ARG A 54 7.20 2.58 -10.26
C ARG A 54 8.33 3.04 -9.33
N HIS A 55 8.23 4.24 -8.77
CA HIS A 55 9.22 4.79 -7.87
C HIS A 55 9.09 4.13 -6.50
N ASP A 56 10.07 3.34 -6.08
CA ASP A 56 10.08 2.73 -4.74
C ASP A 56 10.29 3.81 -3.68
N ASP A 57 9.34 3.96 -2.74
CA ASP A 57 9.47 4.86 -1.59
C ASP A 57 10.18 4.19 -0.40
N GLY A 58 10.47 2.89 -0.51
CA GLY A 58 11.16 2.09 0.50
C GLY A 58 10.36 1.86 1.78
N LEU A 59 9.12 2.33 1.89
CA LEU A 59 8.35 2.29 3.13
C LEU A 59 8.02 0.85 3.54
N LEU A 60 7.52 0.06 2.59
CA LEU A 60 7.11 -1.32 2.85
C LEU A 60 8.31 -2.21 3.21
N CYS A 61 9.41 -2.11 2.45
CA CYS A 61 10.62 -2.88 2.72
C CYS A 61 11.27 -2.49 4.05
N SER A 62 11.29 -1.19 4.38
CA SER A 62 11.83 -0.71 5.67
C SER A 62 11.01 -1.24 6.84
N LEU A 63 9.67 -1.14 6.78
CA LEU A 63 8.80 -1.66 7.83
C LEU A 63 9.01 -3.16 8.07
N ILE A 64 9.10 -3.95 6.99
CA ILE A 64 9.30 -5.40 7.08
C ILE A 64 10.71 -5.72 7.60
N ALA A 65 11.73 -4.97 7.19
CA ALA A 65 13.10 -5.12 7.69
C ALA A 65 13.16 -4.91 9.21
N ASP A 66 12.53 -3.85 9.69
CA ASP A 66 12.49 -3.49 11.11
C ASP A 66 11.69 -4.51 11.94
N GLU A 67 10.48 -4.86 11.50
CA GLU A 67 9.61 -5.79 12.24
C GLU A 67 10.17 -7.22 12.31
N ASN A 68 10.94 -7.64 11.30
CA ASN A 68 11.53 -8.99 11.25
C ASN A 68 13.01 -9.03 11.63
N ASN A 69 13.62 -7.88 11.93
CA ASN A 69 15.06 -7.75 12.22
C ASN A 69 15.94 -8.39 11.13
N ILE A 70 15.64 -8.05 9.87
CA ILE A 70 16.37 -8.51 8.68
C ILE A 70 16.92 -7.32 7.90
N SER A 71 17.91 -7.57 7.05
CA SER A 71 18.41 -6.51 6.15
C SER A 71 17.32 -6.03 5.19
N TYR A 72 17.39 -4.77 4.76
CA TYR A 72 16.51 -4.21 3.71
C TYR A 72 16.46 -5.10 2.46
N LYS A 73 17.62 -5.61 2.02
CA LYS A 73 17.73 -6.52 0.87
C LYS A 73 16.93 -7.82 1.08
N ALA A 74 16.97 -8.39 2.28
CA ALA A 74 16.19 -9.57 2.62
C ALA A 74 14.69 -9.25 2.66
N ALA A 75 14.29 -8.10 3.20
CA ALA A 75 12.90 -7.65 3.16
C ALA A 75 12.38 -7.47 1.73
N THR A 76 13.17 -6.89 0.83
CA THR A 76 12.82 -6.79 -0.60
C THR A 76 12.60 -8.16 -1.23
N GLN A 77 13.42 -9.16 -0.90
CA GLN A 77 13.23 -10.53 -1.38
C GLN A 77 11.92 -11.15 -0.86
N VAL A 78 11.57 -10.92 0.40
CA VAL A 78 10.30 -11.37 0.99
C VAL A 78 9.10 -10.74 0.27
N VAL A 79 9.13 -9.43 0.05
CA VAL A 79 8.07 -8.71 -0.68
C VAL A 79 7.93 -9.26 -2.09
N ASN A 80 9.03 -9.36 -2.85
CA ASN A 80 9.00 -9.88 -4.22
C ASN A 80 8.45 -11.30 -4.29
N LYS A 81 8.83 -12.18 -3.36
CA LYS A 81 8.30 -13.55 -3.30
C LYS A 81 6.78 -13.57 -3.10
N HIS A 82 6.25 -12.70 -2.23
CA HIS A 82 4.81 -12.59 -2.03
C HIS A 82 4.08 -12.05 -3.28
N LEU A 83 4.67 -11.09 -3.97
CA LEU A 83 4.10 -10.53 -5.21
C LEU A 83 4.06 -11.55 -6.35
N GLU A 84 5.12 -12.33 -6.50
CA GLU A 84 5.15 -13.41 -7.52
C GLU A 84 4.09 -14.48 -7.24
N ASN A 85 3.87 -14.84 -5.97
CA ASN A 85 2.78 -15.73 -5.58
C ASN A 85 1.39 -15.13 -5.85
N LEU A 86 1.22 -13.82 -5.67
CA LEU A 86 -0.04 -13.13 -5.99
C LEU A 86 -0.31 -13.15 -7.49
N ARG A 87 0.73 -12.91 -8.30
CA ARG A 87 0.64 -12.94 -9.76
C ARG A 87 0.26 -14.32 -10.28
N SER A 88 0.82 -15.39 -9.73
CA SER A 88 0.53 -16.75 -10.18
C SER A 88 -0.87 -17.26 -9.80
N VAL A 89 -1.56 -16.60 -8.87
CA VAL A 89 -2.95 -16.92 -8.51
C VAL A 89 -3.95 -16.10 -9.34
N LEU A 90 -3.55 -14.92 -9.81
CA LEU A 90 -4.41 -14.00 -10.57
C LEU A 90 -4.26 -14.13 -12.09
N LEU A 91 -3.25 -14.84 -12.57
CA LEU A 91 -2.97 -15.18 -13.97
C LEU A 91 -2.98 -16.70 -14.15
#